data_AF-A0AAD8GTQ9-F1
#
_entry.id   AF-A0AAD8GTQ9-F1
#
_cell.length_a   1.000
_cell.length_b   1.000
_cell.length_c   1.000
_cell.angle_alpha   90.00
_cell.angle_beta   90.00
_cell.angle_gamma   90.00
#
_symmetry.space_group_name_H-M   'P 1'
#
loop_
_entity.id
_entity.type
_entity.pdbx_description
1 polymer ?
#
loop_
_entity_poly.entity_id
_entity_poly.type
_entity_poly.pdbx_seq_one_letter_code
_entity_poly.pdbx_strand_id
1 'polypeptide(L)'
;MHCSAQWLIGEHNRLFANWFEKTVSVEMMEGKPSFSVLTYEALEDALKRALRTFNSQTGRGNRTPKVQNLAGSPKQPSSHECGYVVMRYMRDIILDEDMYLFSTKWLLKTRTSYKIEELAEVRHKTLKHIEKLM
;
A
#
# COMPACT_ATOMS: atom_id res chain seq x y z
N MET A 1 -16.22 18.17 14.17
CA MET A 1 -14.92 18.40 13.49
C MET A 1 -14.15 17.08 13.43
N HIS A 2 -14.33 16.27 12.39
CA HIS A 2 -13.64 14.97 12.22
C HIS A 2 -13.52 14.69 10.71
N CYS A 3 -12.73 15.48 9.97
CA CYS A 3 -12.64 15.31 8.51
C CYS A 3 -11.25 15.60 7.91
N SER A 4 -10.21 15.84 8.71
CA SER A 4 -8.88 16.14 8.19
C SER A 4 -7.99 14.89 8.04
N ALA A 5 -8.12 13.89 8.91
CA ALA A 5 -7.28 12.68 8.84
C ALA A 5 -7.70 11.70 7.73
N GLN A 6 -9.00 11.62 7.44
CA GLN A 6 -9.56 10.68 6.45
C GLN A 6 -9.27 11.11 5.00
N TRP A 7 -9.14 12.42 4.75
CA TRP A 7 -8.78 12.97 3.42
C TRP A 7 -7.28 12.80 3.10
N LEU A 8 -6.40 12.90 4.11
CA LEU A 8 -4.94 12.83 3.94
C LEU A 8 -4.44 11.41 3.63
N ILE A 9 -5.06 10.38 4.21
CA ILE A 9 -4.73 8.97 3.89
C ILE A 9 -5.16 8.64 2.46
N GLY A 10 -6.32 9.16 2.02
CA GLY A 10 -6.82 8.97 0.64
C GLY A 10 -5.88 9.56 -0.42
N GLU A 11 -5.41 10.81 -0.23
CA GLU A 11 -4.56 11.47 -1.21
C GLU A 11 -3.14 10.87 -1.26
N HIS A 12 -2.57 10.48 -0.12
CA HIS A 12 -1.27 9.79 -0.08
C HIS A 12 -1.33 8.41 -0.74
N ASN A 13 -2.44 7.69 -0.56
CA ASN A 13 -2.65 6.40 -1.21
C ASN A 13 -2.93 6.54 -2.71
N ARG A 14 -3.57 7.64 -3.14
CA ARG A 14 -3.73 8.00 -4.56
C ARG A 14 -2.39 8.34 -5.21
N LEU A 15 -1.55 9.11 -4.52
CA LEU A 15 -0.20 9.43 -4.98
C LEU A 15 0.71 8.19 -5.02
N PHE A 16 0.58 7.28 -4.05
CA PHE A 16 1.26 5.99 -4.07
C PHE A 16 0.78 5.12 -5.23
N ALA A 17 -0.53 5.03 -5.48
CA ALA A 17 -1.08 4.28 -6.61
C ALA A 17 -0.62 4.85 -7.95
N ASN A 18 -0.68 6.18 -8.11
CA ASN A 18 -0.19 6.86 -9.32
C ASN A 18 1.33 6.70 -9.52
N TRP A 19 2.10 6.73 -8.44
CA TRP A 19 3.54 6.47 -8.47
C TRP A 19 3.82 5.02 -8.85
N PHE A 20 3.14 4.07 -8.22
CA PHE A 20 3.28 2.64 -8.48
C PHE A 20 2.93 2.31 -9.93
N GLU A 21 1.80 2.83 -10.44
CA GLU A 21 1.39 2.66 -11.83
C GLU A 21 2.42 3.24 -12.80
N LYS A 22 2.88 4.49 -12.58
CA LYS A 22 3.90 5.10 -13.45
C LYS A 22 5.25 4.39 -13.39
N THR A 23 5.73 4.04 -12.21
CA THR A 23 7.05 3.42 -12.03
C THR A 23 7.08 2.00 -12.56
N VAL A 24 6.05 1.19 -12.26
CA VAL A 24 5.96 -0.18 -12.81
C VAL A 24 5.79 -0.14 -14.33
N SER A 25 4.98 0.76 -14.89
CA SER A 25 4.84 0.88 -16.34
C SER A 25 6.13 1.31 -17.05
N VAL A 26 6.93 2.19 -16.44
CA VAL A 26 8.23 2.63 -17.01
C VAL A 26 9.27 1.52 -16.89
N GLU A 27 9.36 0.83 -15.76
CA GLU A 27 10.32 -0.27 -15.54
C GLU A 27 10.03 -1.49 -16.43
N MET A 28 8.75 -1.76 -16.75
CA MET A 28 8.37 -2.83 -17.69
C MET A 28 8.71 -2.49 -19.15
N MET A 29 8.82 -1.20 -19.52
CA MET A 29 9.16 -0.76 -20.87
C MET A 29 10.67 -0.65 -21.10
N GLU A 30 11.46 -0.30 -20.08
CA GLU A 30 12.90 -0.05 -20.23
C GLU A 30 13.80 -1.27 -19.98
N GLY A 31 13.22 -2.42 -19.60
CA GLY A 31 13.93 -3.71 -19.50
C GLY A 31 15.09 -3.75 -18.49
N LYS A 32 15.28 -2.68 -17.71
CA LYS A 32 16.27 -2.59 -16.65
C LYS A 32 15.54 -2.63 -15.31
N PRO A 33 15.58 -3.74 -14.58
CA PRO A 33 15.24 -3.69 -13.17
C PRO A 33 16.39 -2.96 -12.48
N SER A 34 16.33 -1.64 -12.42
CA SER A 34 17.13 -0.86 -11.46
C SER A 34 16.53 -0.93 -10.06
N PHE A 35 15.71 -1.94 -9.77
CA PHE A 35 15.44 -2.38 -8.41
C PHE A 35 16.72 -3.05 -7.87
N SER A 36 17.79 -2.26 -7.76
CA SER A 36 18.88 -2.59 -6.84
C SER A 36 18.21 -2.83 -5.50
N VAL A 37 18.50 -3.99 -4.91
CA VAL A 37 17.87 -4.49 -3.67
C VAL A 37 17.72 -3.33 -2.67
N LEU A 38 16.52 -2.73 -2.62
CA LEU A 38 16.20 -1.72 -1.64
C LEU A 38 16.22 -2.47 -0.31
N THR A 39 17.27 -2.25 0.47
CA THR A 39 17.37 -2.85 1.79
C THR A 39 16.26 -2.31 2.67
N TYR A 40 15.89 -3.06 3.73
CA TYR A 40 14.86 -2.60 4.67
C TYR A 40 15.23 -1.24 5.28
N GLU A 41 16.51 -0.98 5.49
CA GLU A 41 17.04 0.28 6.01
C GLU A 41 16.81 1.42 5.02
N ALA A 42 17.11 1.22 3.73
CA ALA A 42 16.90 2.22 2.69
C ALA A 42 15.41 2.58 2.54
N LEU A 43 14.53 1.57 2.64
CA LEU A 43 13.08 1.75 2.63
C LEU A 43 12.59 2.49 3.88
N GLU A 44 13.06 2.10 5.06
CA GLU A 44 12.69 2.73 6.33
C GLU A 44 13.11 4.21 6.35
N ASP A 45 14.29 4.53 5.85
CA ASP A 45 14.77 5.91 5.76
C ASP A 45 13.96 6.75 4.77
N ALA A 46 13.59 6.17 3.62
CA ALA A 46 12.71 6.82 2.65
C ALA A 46 11.33 7.12 3.27
N LEU A 47 10.76 6.16 4.00
CA LEU A 47 9.49 6.31 4.72
C LEU A 47 9.59 7.40 5.79
N LYS A 48 10.63 7.38 6.63
CA LYS A 48 10.88 8.41 7.65
C LYS A 48 11.01 9.80 7.03
N ARG A 49 11.71 9.94 5.89
CA ARG A 49 11.81 11.21 5.15
C ARG A 49 10.43 11.71 4.70
N ALA A 50 9.64 10.85 4.05
CA ALA A 50 8.31 11.21 3.56
C ALA A 50 7.38 11.67 4.70
N LEU A 51 7.40 10.95 5.82
CA LEU A 51 6.59 11.28 7.00
C LEU A 51 7.04 12.58 7.70
N ARG A 52 8.34 12.89 7.73
CA ARG A 52 8.82 14.20 8.22
C ARG A 52 8.29 15.34 7.35
N THR A 53 8.37 15.19 6.03
CA THR A 53 7.81 16.18 5.09
C THR A 53 6.32 16.38 5.31
N PHE A 54 5.56 15.29 5.45
CA PHE A 54 4.13 15.34 5.74
C PHE A 54 3.80 16.02 7.09
N ASN A 55 4.54 15.71 8.14
CA ASN A 55 4.31 16.32 9.45
C ASN A 55 4.62 17.82 9.44
N SER A 56 5.64 18.25 8.68
CA SER A 56 5.94 19.66 8.46
C SER A 56 4.79 20.37 7.73
N GLN A 57 4.28 19.78 6.65
CA GLN A 57 3.17 20.33 5.87
C GLN A 57 1.85 20.42 6.65
N THR A 58 1.62 19.49 7.59
CA THR A 58 0.37 19.44 8.38
C THR A 58 0.47 20.16 9.73
N GLY A 59 1.56 20.90 9.99
CA GLY A 59 1.76 21.65 11.25
C GLY A 59 2.01 20.77 12.47
N ARG A 60 2.30 19.48 12.28
CA ARG A 60 2.58 18.51 13.37
C ARG A 60 4.03 18.55 13.87
N GLY A 61 4.86 19.44 13.31
CA GLY A 61 6.28 19.61 13.64
C GLY A 61 7.16 18.49 13.10
N ASN A 62 8.46 18.54 13.36
CA ASN A 62 9.43 17.59 12.81
C ASN A 62 9.57 16.31 13.66
N ARG A 63 8.46 15.68 14.03
CA ARG A 63 8.48 14.45 14.83
C ARG A 63 8.99 13.28 13.99
N THR A 64 10.01 12.59 14.49
CA THR A 64 10.49 11.33 13.90
C THR A 64 9.43 10.25 14.11
N PRO A 65 8.87 9.68 13.02
CA PRO A 65 7.87 8.63 13.14
C PRO A 65 8.51 7.33 13.61
N LYS A 66 7.78 6.58 14.42
CA LYS A 66 8.15 5.20 14.77
C LYS A 66 7.68 4.28 13.65
N VAL A 67 8.64 3.66 12.95
CA VAL A 67 8.33 2.61 11.97
C VAL A 67 8.26 1.29 12.71
N GLN A 68 7.18 0.54 12.50
CA GLN A 68 7.01 -0.79 13.05
C GLN A 68 6.83 -1.77 11.89
N ASN A 69 7.70 -2.77 11.83
CA ASN A 69 7.51 -3.89 10.92
C ASN A 69 6.45 -4.84 11.50
N LEU A 70 5.27 -4.84 10.91
CA LEU A 70 4.23 -5.82 11.19
C LEU A 70 4.57 -7.07 10.36
N ALA A 71 5.40 -7.94 10.93
CA ALA A 71 5.99 -9.07 10.20
C ALA A 71 4.91 -9.91 9.48
N GLY A 72 4.98 -9.88 8.15
CA GLY A 72 4.19 -10.71 7.24
C GLY A 72 3.15 -9.95 6.40
N SER A 73 2.78 -10.57 5.30
CA SER A 73 1.62 -10.21 4.47
C SER A 73 0.66 -11.39 4.46
N PRO A 74 -0.64 -11.19 4.14
CA PRO A 74 -1.55 -12.30 3.97
C PRO A 74 -0.98 -13.33 2.98
N LYS A 75 -1.12 -14.62 3.31
CA LYS A 75 -0.62 -15.70 2.46
C LYS A 75 -1.29 -15.63 1.09
N GLN A 76 -0.53 -15.98 0.06
CA GLN A 76 -1.03 -16.08 -1.30
C GLN A 76 -1.57 -17.51 -1.51
N PRO A 77 -2.74 -17.68 -2.14
CA PRO A 77 -3.30 -19.01 -2.40
C PRO A 77 -2.53 -19.78 -3.48
N SER A 78 -1.84 -19.07 -4.38
CA SER A 78 -0.96 -19.63 -5.41
C SER A 78 0.14 -18.62 -5.79
N SER A 79 1.10 -19.03 -6.62
CA SER A 79 2.21 -18.18 -7.10
C SER A 79 1.81 -17.12 -8.13
N HIS A 80 0.57 -17.12 -8.63
CA HIS A 80 0.15 -16.27 -9.76
C HIS A 80 -0.68 -15.05 -9.34
N GLU A 81 -1.11 -14.99 -8.08
CA GLU A 81 -2.07 -13.98 -7.60
C GLU A 81 -1.42 -12.85 -6.81
N CYS A 82 -0.08 -12.75 -6.84
CA CYS A 82 0.66 -11.84 -5.96
C CYS A 82 0.24 -10.38 -6.11
N GLY A 83 0.03 -9.90 -7.34
CA GLY A 83 -0.47 -8.55 -7.62
C GLY A 83 -1.87 -8.30 -7.06
N TYR A 84 -2.77 -9.28 -7.20
CA TYR A 84 -4.14 -9.18 -6.66
C TYR A 84 -4.18 -9.22 -5.14
N VAL A 85 -3.28 -9.97 -4.51
CA VAL A 85 -3.13 -9.97 -3.05
C VAL A 85 -2.67 -8.61 -2.55
N VAL A 86 -1.69 -7.97 -3.20
CA VAL A 86 -1.26 -6.61 -2.84
C VAL A 86 -2.39 -5.60 -3.01
N MET A 87 -3.08 -5.63 -4.15
CA MET A 87 -4.24 -4.76 -4.40
C MET A 87 -5.34 -4.95 -3.36
N ARG A 88 -5.67 -6.20 -3.02
CA ARG A 88 -6.67 -6.50 -1.99
C ARG A 88 -6.23 -6.00 -0.62
N TYR A 89 -4.99 -6.25 -0.26
CA TYR A 89 -4.41 -5.84 1.02
C TYR A 89 -4.45 -4.33 1.21
N MET A 90 -4.02 -3.57 0.19
CA MET A 90 -4.07 -2.11 0.21
C MET A 90 -5.50 -1.59 0.31
N ARG A 91 -6.44 -2.20 -0.43
CA ARG A 91 -7.86 -1.82 -0.36
C ARG A 91 -8.43 -2.06 1.04
N ASP A 92 -8.18 -3.22 1.63
CA ASP A 92 -8.69 -3.55 2.96
C ASP A 92 -8.10 -2.60 4.02
N ILE A 93 -6.82 -2.17 3.90
CA ILE A 93 -6.20 -1.15 4.78
C ILE A 93 -6.87 0.22 4.61
N ILE A 94 -7.18 0.62 3.38
CA ILE A 94 -7.80 1.92 3.09
C ILE A 94 -9.24 2.00 3.62
N LEU A 95 -9.98 0.90 3.51
CA LEU A 95 -11.38 0.81 3.94
C LEU A 95 -11.51 0.54 5.45
N ASP A 96 -10.39 0.32 6.14
CA ASP A 96 -10.38 0.08 7.56
C ASP A 96 -10.53 1.38 8.36
N GLU A 97 -11.75 1.63 8.86
CA GLU A 97 -12.04 2.81 9.68
C GLU A 97 -11.59 2.64 11.14
N ASP A 98 -11.36 1.40 11.60
CA ASP A 98 -10.93 1.11 12.97
C ASP A 98 -9.39 1.03 13.07
N MET A 99 -8.81 2.22 13.27
CA MET A 99 -7.38 2.40 13.44
C MET A 99 -6.89 2.17 14.88
N TYR A 100 -7.77 1.98 15.86
CA TYR A 100 -7.36 1.86 17.27
C TYR A 100 -6.56 0.58 17.53
N LEU A 101 -6.94 -0.53 16.88
CA LEU A 101 -6.27 -1.84 16.98
C LEU A 101 -5.49 -2.22 15.72
N PHE A 102 -5.08 -1.23 14.93
CA PHE A 102 -4.48 -1.46 13.61
C PHE A 102 -3.33 -2.47 13.67
N SER A 103 -2.32 -2.24 14.51
CA SER A 103 -1.13 -3.10 14.58
C SER A 103 -1.47 -4.55 14.94
N THR A 104 -2.33 -4.78 15.94
CA THR A 104 -2.72 -6.14 16.36
C THR A 104 -3.59 -6.83 15.32
N LYS A 105 -4.58 -6.13 14.75
CA LYS A 105 -5.50 -6.68 13.74
C LYS A 105 -4.74 -7.10 12.47
N TRP A 106 -3.88 -6.21 11.97
CA TRP A 106 -3.15 -6.44 10.73
C TRP A 106 -2.01 -7.46 10.90
N LEU A 107 -1.42 -7.56 12.10
CA LEU A 107 -0.51 -8.65 12.44
C LEU A 107 -1.21 -10.02 12.41
N LEU A 108 -2.47 -10.12 12.85
CA LEU A 108 -3.23 -11.38 12.76
C LEU A 108 -3.56 -11.73 11.31
N LYS A 109 -3.83 -10.73 10.47
CA LYS A 109 -4.17 -10.91 9.05
C LYS A 109 -3.04 -11.58 8.26
N THR A 110 -1.77 -11.39 8.64
CA THR A 110 -0.60 -12.04 8.01
C THR A 110 -0.62 -13.57 8.14
N ARG A 111 -1.38 -14.10 9.10
CA ARG A 111 -1.52 -15.54 9.35
C ARG A 111 -2.58 -16.19 8.47
N THR A 112 -3.37 -15.39 7.76
CA THR A 112 -4.49 -15.84 6.93
C THR A 112 -4.19 -15.68 5.44
N SER A 113 -4.80 -16.53 4.61
CA SER A 113 -4.77 -16.38 3.15
C SER A 113 -6.05 -15.71 2.67
N TYR A 114 -5.95 -14.87 1.65
CA TYR A 114 -7.13 -14.48 0.88
C TYR A 114 -7.68 -15.69 0.12
N LYS A 115 -9.00 -15.74 -0.02
CA LYS A 115 -9.68 -16.73 -0.85
C LYS A 115 -9.65 -16.32 -2.32
N ILE A 116 -9.71 -17.29 -3.22
CA ILE A 116 -9.65 -17.06 -4.66
C ILE A 116 -10.82 -16.15 -5.10
N GLU A 117 -11.99 -16.30 -4.50
CA GLU A 117 -13.18 -15.50 -4.82
C GLU A 117 -13.00 -14.02 -4.45
N GLU A 118 -12.32 -13.74 -3.34
CA GLU A 118 -12.00 -12.37 -2.90
C GLU A 118 -11.01 -11.70 -3.87
N LEU A 119 -10.09 -12.48 -4.43
CA LEU A 119 -9.13 -12.01 -5.44
C LEU A 119 -9.79 -11.87 -6.82
N ALA A 120 -10.74 -12.73 -7.16
CA ALA A 120 -11.54 -12.62 -8.37
C ALA A 120 -12.37 -11.32 -8.40
N GLU A 121 -12.88 -10.87 -7.26
CA GLU A 121 -13.54 -9.56 -7.13
C GLU A 121 -12.59 -8.41 -7.55
N VAL A 122 -11.33 -8.47 -7.08
CA VAL A 122 -10.31 -7.48 -7.44
C VAL A 122 -10.03 -7.55 -8.94
N ARG A 123 -9.81 -8.75 -9.48
CA ARG A 123 -9.58 -8.98 -10.91
C ARG A 123 -10.70 -8.39 -11.77
N HIS A 124 -11.95 -8.68 -11.44
CA HIS A 124 -13.10 -8.17 -12.20
C HIS A 124 -13.21 -6.65 -12.14
N LYS A 125 -12.97 -6.04 -10.96
CA LYS A 125 -12.96 -4.58 -10.82
C LYS A 125 -11.85 -3.92 -11.63
N THR A 126 -10.66 -4.51 -11.62
CA THR A 126 -9.52 -4.02 -12.42
C THR A 126 -9.83 -4.09 -13.91
N LEU A 127 -10.36 -5.22 -14.40
CA LEU A 127 -10.75 -5.37 -15.81
C LEU A 127 -11.79 -4.32 -16.22
N LYS A 128 -12.84 -4.15 -15.43
CA LYS A 128 -13.88 -3.12 -15.69
C LYS A 128 -13.32 -1.70 -15.71
N HIS A 129 -12.30 -1.42 -14.89
CA HIS A 129 -11.64 -0.13 -14.90
C HIS A 129 -10.84 0.08 -16.20
N ILE A 130 -10.08 -0.94 -16.62
CA ILE A 130 -9.30 -0.90 -17.87
C ILE A 130 -10.23 -0.74 -19.09
N GLU A 131 -11.33 -1.48 -19.16
CA GLU A 131 -12.33 -1.36 -20.22
C GLU A 131 -12.93 0.05 -20.33
N LYS A 132 -13.02 0.79 -19.23
CA LYS A 132 -13.51 2.17 -19.24
C LYS A 132 -12.47 3.17 -19.78
N LEU A 133 -11.18 2.80 -19.73
CA LEU A 133 -10.08 3.65 -20.17
C LEU A 133 -9.71 3.43 -21.64
N MET A 134 -10.13 2.31 -22.22
CA MET A 134 -10.03 2.00 -23.65
C MET A 134 -11.19 2.63 -24.42
#